data_AF-A0A6S7JMV4-F1
#
_entry.id   AF-A0A6S7JMV4-F1
#
_cell.length_a   1.000
_cell.length_b   1.000
_cell.length_c   1.000
_cell.angle_alpha   90.00
_cell.angle_beta   90.00
_cell.angle_gamma   90.00
#
_symmetry.space_group_name_H-M   'P 1'
#
loop_
_entity.id
_entity.type
_entity.pdbx_description
1 polymer ?
#
loop_
_entity_poly.entity_id
_entity_poly.type
_entity_poly.pdbx_seq_one_letter_code
_entity_poly.pdbx_strand_id
1 'polypeptide(L)'
;MAQCRSVKITITDEAVPVQVDGEPWMQPPGVIKIVHKNRAQMLVRDAEFESTLKSWTDIQQEKHEKHYLSEEENMKQMVFSLRALIKCIRVGVCHTLIHQRLLPLAENLEMKLNRVFPGRKLAE
;
A
#
# COMPACT_ATOMS: atom_id res chain seq x y z
N MET A 1 -30.71 -26.27 14.07
CA MET A 1 -29.52 -26.79 14.77
C MET A 1 -29.84 -26.93 16.25
N ALA A 2 -29.41 -28.00 16.90
CA ALA A 2 -29.62 -28.19 18.35
C ALA A 2 -28.38 -27.77 19.12
N GLN A 3 -28.55 -26.97 20.18
CA GLN A 3 -27.48 -26.55 21.09
C GLN A 3 -27.73 -27.11 22.48
N CYS A 4 -26.70 -27.66 23.13
CA CYS A 4 -26.79 -28.21 24.47
C CYS A 4 -25.47 -28.02 25.23
N ARG A 5 -25.50 -28.20 26.56
CA ARG A 5 -24.30 -28.18 27.41
C ARG A 5 -23.61 -29.53 27.49
N SER A 6 -24.30 -30.62 27.16
CA SER A 6 -23.74 -31.96 27.16
C SER A 6 -24.41 -32.83 26.12
N VAL A 7 -23.58 -33.64 25.44
CA VAL A 7 -23.99 -34.69 24.51
C VAL A 7 -23.46 -36.03 25.03
N LYS A 8 -24.29 -37.07 25.00
CA LYS A 8 -23.88 -38.44 25.25
C LYS A 8 -24.04 -39.24 23.96
N ILE A 9 -22.94 -39.79 23.46
CA ILE A 9 -22.92 -40.67 22.29
C ILE A 9 -22.60 -42.07 22.81
N THR A 10 -23.40 -43.06 22.42
CA THR A 10 -23.18 -44.46 22.79
C THR A 10 -22.84 -45.23 21.52
N ILE A 11 -21.68 -45.89 21.53
CA ILE A 11 -21.19 -46.75 20.46
C ILE A 11 -21.27 -48.18 20.98
N THR A 12 -21.92 -49.07 20.23
CA THR A 12 -22.25 -50.42 20.71
C THR A 12 -21.28 -51.46 20.18
N ASP A 13 -21.34 -51.82 18.91
CA ASP A 13 -20.80 -53.12 18.45
C ASP A 13 -19.49 -52.98 17.67
N GLU A 14 -19.36 -51.95 16.86
CA GLU A 14 -18.18 -51.72 16.01
C GLU A 14 -17.43 -50.45 16.43
N ALA A 15 -16.11 -50.48 16.29
CA ALA A 15 -15.29 -49.28 16.49
C ALA A 15 -15.58 -48.26 15.38
N VAL A 16 -15.81 -47.00 15.77
CA VAL A 16 -16.17 -45.92 14.85
C VAL A 16 -14.97 -44.98 14.66
N PRO A 17 -14.63 -44.58 13.42
CA PRO A 17 -13.60 -43.57 13.20
C PRO A 17 -14.07 -42.21 13.74
N VAL A 18 -13.25 -41.58 14.58
CA VAL A 18 -13.48 -40.24 15.14
C VAL A 18 -12.25 -39.37 14.92
N GLN A 19 -12.46 -38.05 14.84
CA GLN A 19 -11.38 -37.08 14.75
C GLN A 19 -11.47 -36.11 15.92
N VAL A 20 -10.44 -36.10 16.77
CA VAL A 20 -10.38 -35.27 17.99
C VAL A 20 -9.21 -34.31 17.84
N ASP A 21 -9.45 -33.01 17.92
CA ASP A 21 -8.43 -31.96 17.79
C ASP A 21 -7.55 -32.06 16.52
N GLY A 22 -8.10 -32.65 15.47
CA GLY A 22 -7.40 -32.89 14.20
C GLY A 22 -6.78 -34.28 14.06
N GLU A 23 -6.61 -35.01 15.16
CA GLU A 23 -6.00 -36.35 15.18
C GLU A 23 -7.02 -37.45 14.88
N PRO A 24 -6.66 -38.48 14.09
CA PRO A 24 -7.53 -39.62 13.81
C PRO A 24 -7.48 -40.66 14.93
N TRP A 25 -8.64 -41.12 15.37
CA TRP A 25 -8.80 -42.13 16.42
C TRP A 25 -9.86 -43.17 16.02
N MET A 26 -9.66 -44.44 16.37
CA MET A 26 -10.70 -45.48 16.28
C MET A 26 -11.35 -45.65 17.65
N GLN A 27 -12.56 -45.14 17.82
CA GLN A 27 -13.27 -45.21 19.09
C GLN A 27 -13.93 -46.58 19.27
N PRO A 28 -13.50 -47.40 20.26
CA PRO A 28 -14.15 -48.66 20.54
C PRO A 28 -15.57 -48.46 21.12
N PRO A 29 -16.39 -49.54 21.13
CA PRO A 29 -17.60 -49.65 21.94
C PRO A 29 -17.51 -48.97 23.31
N GLY A 30 -18.49 -48.12 23.63
CA GLY A 30 -18.52 -47.38 24.87
C GLY A 30 -19.39 -46.13 24.81
N VAL A 31 -19.21 -45.26 25.81
CA VAL A 31 -19.94 -44.01 25.94
C VAL A 31 -18.98 -42.84 25.85
N ILE A 32 -19.17 -41.97 24.86
CA ILE A 32 -18.51 -40.67 24.79
C ILE A 32 -19.43 -39.62 25.42
N LYS A 33 -18.91 -38.87 26.39
CA LYS A 33 -19.60 -37.75 27.01
C LYS A 33 -18.88 -36.45 26.69
N ILE A 34 -19.47 -35.66 25.78
CA ILE A 34 -18.99 -34.33 25.45
C ILE A 34 -19.68 -33.36 26.41
N VAL A 35 -18.91 -32.57 27.14
CA VAL A 35 -19.42 -31.55 28.06
C VAL A 35 -18.78 -30.23 27.71
N HIS A 36 -19.61 -29.23 27.41
CA HIS A 36 -19.14 -27.86 27.28
C HIS A 36 -18.82 -27.33 28.69
N LYS A 37 -17.56 -27.46 29.10
CA LYS A 37 -17.00 -26.68 30.23
C LYS A 37 -16.93 -25.22 29.78
N ASN A 38 -17.10 -24.26 30.69
CA ASN A 38 -17.14 -22.82 30.39
C ASN A 38 -16.14 -22.40 29.29
N ARG A 39 -16.48 -21.35 28.53
CA ARG A 39 -15.61 -20.83 27.45
C ARG A 39 -14.17 -20.72 27.95
N ALA A 40 -13.25 -21.40 27.29
CA ALA A 40 -11.83 -21.21 27.54
C ALA A 40 -11.48 -19.74 27.26
N GLN A 41 -10.67 -19.13 28.12
CA GLN A 41 -10.12 -17.81 27.84
C GLN A 41 -9.11 -17.99 26.70
N MET A 42 -9.41 -17.39 25.55
CA MET A 42 -8.51 -17.36 24.41
C MET A 42 -7.81 -16.00 24.39
N LEU A 43 -6.52 -15.98 24.05
CA LEU A 43 -5.86 -14.74 23.68
C LEU A 43 -6.54 -14.22 22.42
N VAL A 44 -7.12 -13.03 22.53
CA VAL A 44 -7.71 -12.31 21.40
C VAL A 44 -6.76 -11.20 20.98
N ARG A 45 -6.79 -10.85 19.69
CA ARG A 45 -6.09 -9.65 19.24
C ARG A 45 -6.71 -8.42 19.88
N ASP A 46 -5.86 -7.48 20.29
CA ASP A 46 -6.29 -6.21 20.85
C ASP A 46 -6.65 -5.24 19.72
N ALA A 47 -7.94 -4.93 19.61
CA ALA A 47 -8.46 -4.04 18.58
C ALA A 47 -7.95 -2.60 18.73
N GLU A 48 -7.70 -2.12 19.95
CA GLU A 48 -7.16 -0.78 20.19
C GLU A 48 -5.71 -0.70 19.75
N PHE A 49 -4.93 -1.75 20.01
CA PHE A 49 -3.56 -1.86 19.54
C PHE A 49 -3.46 -1.88 18.01
N GLU A 50 -4.30 -2.67 17.35
CA GLU A 50 -4.37 -2.74 15.88
C GLU A 50 -4.78 -1.38 15.27
N SER A 51 -5.76 -0.70 15.88
CA SER A 51 -6.16 0.65 15.45
C SER A 51 -5.01 1.65 15.59
N THR A 52 -4.25 1.56 16.68
CA THR A 52 -3.10 2.44 16.90
C THR A 52 -2.03 2.18 15.86
N LEU A 53 -1.65 0.91 15.62
CA LEU A 53 -0.68 0.54 14.58
C LEU A 53 -1.08 1.07 13.21
N LYS A 54 -2.36 0.89 12.82
CA LYS A 54 -2.87 1.38 11.55
C LYS A 54 -2.74 2.89 11.42
N SER A 55 -3.10 3.64 12.47
CA SER A 55 -2.97 5.11 12.45
C SER A 55 -1.53 5.58 12.25
N TRP A 56 -0.55 4.89 12.83
CA TRP A 56 0.86 5.19 12.62
C TRP A 56 1.31 4.92 11.19
N THR A 57 0.85 3.81 10.59
CA THR A 57 1.12 3.49 9.19
C THR A 57 0.52 4.54 8.26
N ASP A 58 -0.74 4.94 8.49
CA ASP A 58 -1.44 5.95 7.70
C ASP A 58 -0.71 7.30 7.75
N ILE A 59 -0.23 7.72 8.94
CA ILE A 59 0.56 8.95 9.10
C ILE A 59 1.86 8.93 8.26
N GLN A 60 2.55 7.78 8.20
CA GLN A 60 3.77 7.66 7.40
C GLN A 60 3.46 7.73 5.91
N GLN A 61 2.38 7.09 5.48
CA GLN A 61 1.96 7.10 4.09
C GLN A 61 1.53 8.51 3.65
N GLU A 62 0.75 9.22 4.47
CA GLU A 62 0.39 10.61 4.20
C GLU A 62 1.62 11.53 4.09
N LYS A 63 2.62 11.36 4.95
CA LYS A 63 3.87 12.14 4.89
C LYS A 63 4.60 11.90 3.57
N HIS A 64 4.67 10.64 3.15
CA HIS A 64 5.30 10.26 1.90
C HIS A 64 4.54 10.86 0.71
N GLU A 65 3.22 10.72 0.65
CA GLU A 65 2.39 11.30 -0.42
C GLU A 65 2.52 12.82 -0.51
N LYS A 66 2.50 13.52 0.64
CA LYS A 66 2.71 14.98 0.69
C LYS A 66 4.10 15.39 0.19
N HIS A 67 5.13 14.62 0.52
CA HIS A 67 6.49 14.87 0.02
C HIS A 67 6.58 14.71 -1.50
N TYR A 68 6.02 13.63 -2.04
CA TYR A 68 6.02 13.36 -3.49
C TYR A 68 5.26 14.44 -4.27
N LEU A 69 4.09 14.86 -3.78
CA LEU A 69 3.32 15.95 -4.39
C LEU A 69 4.10 17.27 -4.38
N SER A 70 4.81 17.57 -3.28
CA SER A 70 5.66 18.76 -3.20
C SER A 70 6.84 18.72 -4.17
N GLU A 71 7.49 17.56 -4.33
CA GLU A 71 8.59 17.40 -5.28
C GLU A 71 8.10 17.50 -6.73
N GLU A 72 6.93 16.95 -7.05
CA GLU A 72 6.32 17.06 -8.38
C GLU A 72 6.03 18.52 -8.74
N GLU A 73 5.48 19.29 -7.79
CA GLU A 73 5.18 20.72 -8.01
C GLU A 73 6.46 21.55 -8.19
N ASN A 74 7.47 21.31 -7.35
CA ASN A 74 8.78 21.95 -7.48
C ASN A 74 9.41 21.68 -8.86
N MET A 75 9.29 20.44 -9.34
CA MET A 75 9.81 20.03 -10.65
C MET A 75 9.05 20.69 -11.80
N LYS A 76 7.71 20.82 -11.71
CA LYS A 76 6.89 21.56 -12.69
C LYS A 76 7.30 23.03 -12.75
N GLN A 77 7.48 23.68 -11.59
CA GLN A 77 7.86 25.09 -11.52
C GLN A 77 9.28 25.33 -12.09
N MET A 78 10.20 24.39 -11.87
CA MET A 78 11.53 24.41 -12.47
C MET A 78 11.46 24.32 -14.01
N VAL A 79 10.68 23.38 -14.54
CA VAL A 79 10.49 23.22 -16.00
C VAL A 79 9.88 24.50 -16.61
N PHE A 80 8.89 25.10 -15.95
CA PHE A 80 8.29 26.36 -16.39
C PHE A 80 9.32 27.49 -16.47
N SER A 81 10.12 27.66 -15.41
CA SER A 81 11.16 28.69 -15.34
C SER A 81 12.24 28.50 -16.41
N LEU A 82 12.68 27.26 -16.65
CA LEU A 82 13.65 26.95 -17.70
C LEU A 82 13.11 27.23 -19.10
N ARG A 83 11.83 26.94 -19.37
CA ARG A 83 11.19 27.29 -20.64
C ARG A 83 11.09 28.80 -20.85
N ALA A 84 10.75 29.56 -19.80
CA ALA A 84 10.74 31.01 -19.85
C ALA A 84 12.15 31.56 -20.18
N LEU A 85 13.20 31.02 -19.54
CA LEU A 85 14.59 31.38 -19.83
C LEU A 85 14.98 31.08 -21.29
N ILE A 86 14.64 29.89 -21.81
CA ILE A 86 14.88 29.54 -23.22
C ILE A 86 14.22 30.56 -24.16
N LYS A 87 12.97 30.95 -23.87
CA LYS A 87 12.25 31.95 -24.66
C LYS A 87 12.96 33.31 -24.60
N CYS A 88 13.39 33.76 -23.43
CA CYS A 88 14.15 34.99 -23.27
C CYS A 88 15.46 34.96 -24.06
N ILE A 89 16.21 33.85 -24.02
CA ILE A 89 17.46 33.69 -24.78
C ILE A 89 17.18 33.72 -26.30
N ARG A 90 16.09 33.12 -26.76
CA ARG A 90 15.73 33.13 -28.19
C ARG A 90 15.39 34.53 -28.72
N VAL A 91 14.73 35.35 -27.91
CA VAL A 91 14.26 36.67 -28.33
C VAL A 91 15.26 37.78 -28.02
N GLY A 92 16.01 37.66 -26.92
CA GLY A 92 16.75 38.75 -26.30
C GLY A 92 18.20 38.92 -26.74
N VAL A 93 18.66 38.29 -27.82
CA VAL A 93 20.07 38.36 -28.21
C VAL A 93 20.32 39.47 -29.22
N CYS A 94 20.95 40.55 -28.77
CA CYS A 94 21.37 41.67 -29.61
C CYS A 94 22.85 41.62 -30.01
N HIS A 95 23.65 40.73 -29.41
CA HIS A 95 25.11 40.65 -29.62
C HIS A 95 25.53 39.29 -30.21
N THR A 96 26.21 39.32 -31.35
CA THR A 96 26.51 38.16 -32.22
C THR A 96 27.29 37.05 -31.50
N LEU A 97 28.22 37.41 -30.60
CA LEU A 97 29.02 36.46 -29.82
C LEU A 97 28.20 35.74 -28.73
N ILE A 98 27.18 36.39 -28.18
CA ILE A 98 26.30 35.80 -27.17
C ILE A 98 25.31 34.85 -27.85
N HIS A 99 24.87 35.21 -29.06
CA HIS A 99 23.98 34.38 -29.88
C HIS A 99 24.60 33.01 -30.19
N GLN A 100 25.84 33.03 -30.68
CA GLN A 100 26.55 31.81 -31.06
C GLN A 100 26.85 30.87 -29.88
N ARG A 101 26.88 31.38 -28.64
CA ARG A 101 27.16 30.59 -27.44
C ARG A 101 25.91 30.12 -26.71
N LEU A 102 24.92 31.00 -26.51
CA LEU A 102 23.75 30.69 -25.67
C LEU A 102 22.62 30.00 -26.44
N LEU A 103 22.43 30.29 -27.73
CA LEU A 103 21.32 29.70 -28.50
C LEU A 103 21.44 28.17 -28.63
N PRO A 104 22.61 27.57 -28.98
CA PRO A 104 22.74 26.12 -29.08
C PRO A 104 22.52 25.42 -27.72
N LEU A 105 22.90 26.07 -26.62
CA LEU A 105 22.65 25.56 -25.26
C LEU A 105 21.16 25.58 -24.92
N ALA A 106 20.44 26.63 -25.29
CA ALA A 106 19.00 26.74 -25.10
C ALA A 106 18.24 25.68 -25.92
N GLU A 107 18.64 25.43 -27.16
CA GLU A 107 18.05 24.38 -28.01
C GLU A 107 18.33 22.97 -27.45
N ASN A 108 19.54 22.71 -26.97
CA ASN A 108 19.89 21.45 -26.32
C ASN A 108 19.04 21.23 -25.05
N LEU A 109 18.89 22.27 -24.24
CA LEU A 109 18.08 22.23 -23.03
C LEU A 109 16.61 22.00 -23.36
N GLU A 110 16.06 22.66 -24.38
CA GLU A 110 14.68 22.47 -24.84
C GLU A 110 14.44 21.03 -25.30
N MET A 111 15.33 20.46 -26.10
CA MET A 111 15.23 19.06 -26.52
C MET A 111 15.24 18.10 -25.34
N LYS A 112 16.15 18.31 -24.37
CA LYS A 112 16.22 17.47 -23.17
C LYS A 112 14.97 17.61 -22.30
N LEU A 113 14.48 18.84 -22.11
CA LEU A 113 13.25 19.09 -21.37
C LEU A 113 12.04 18.44 -22.04
N ASN A 114 11.94 18.48 -23.37
CA ASN A 114 10.84 17.83 -24.09
C ASN A 114 10.91 16.29 -24.04
N ARG A 115 12.10 15.70 -23.89
CA ARG A 115 12.24 14.25 -23.68
C ARG A 115 11.76 13.81 -22.30
N VAL A 116 12.06 14.59 -21.27
CA VAL A 116 11.70 14.24 -19.87
C VAL A 116 10.28 14.71 -19.53
N PHE A 117 9.83 15.83 -20.09
CA PHE A 117 8.51 16.44 -19.90
C PHE A 117 7.87 16.80 -21.26
N PRO A 118 7.42 15.79 -22.03
CA PRO A 118 6.82 16.02 -23.33
C PRO A 118 5.52 16.80 -23.18
N GLY A 119 5.56 18.09 -23.51
CA GLY A 119 4.43 18.92 -23.93
C GLY A 119 3.08 18.77 -23.19
N ARG A 120 3.03 18.32 -21.93
CA ARG A 120 1.78 18.40 -21.16
C ARG A 120 1.46 19.89 -21.06
N LYS A 121 0.38 20.29 -21.72
CA LYS A 121 -0.31 21.55 -21.44
C LYS A 121 -0.46 21.59 -19.93
N LEU A 122 0.27 22.47 -19.26
CA LEU A 122 -0.11 22.93 -17.93
C LEU A 122 -1.53 23.43 -18.13
N ALA A 123 -2.50 22.74 -17.52
CA ALA A 123 -3.87 23.19 -17.52
C ALA A 123 -3.87 24.65 -17.06
N GLU A 124 -4.59 25.48 -17.81
CA GLU A 124 -4.86 26.88 -17.50
C GLU A 124 -5.49 27.03 -16.11
#